data_AF-R4WZN1-F1
#
_entry.id   AF-R4WZN1-F1
#
_cell.length_a   1.000
_cell.length_b   1.000
_cell.length_c   1.000
_cell.angle_alpha   90.00
_cell.angle_beta   90.00
_cell.angle_gamma   90.00
#
_symmetry.space_group_name_H-M   'P 1'
#
loop_
_entity.id
_entity.type
_entity.pdbx_description
1 polymer ?
#
loop_
_entity_poly.entity_id
_entity_poly.type
_entity_poly.pdbx_seq_one_letter_code
_entity_poly.pdbx_strand_id
1 'polypeptide(L)'
;MTNTSVASFATQTHRVLADDPLIAFLKSIANQHVHVFPKSGNAGDGFISYAMYSLFQEFNISFTAHNQEDTVEGETVVIGGGGNLIEGHYNDVADLIRRHEEKNRVVLLPHTIVGFADVLAKTHGNLTVFCREKVSHQLALLNGANPAQTHLSHDLVFFLENDHFEKYFQAGKGVLRALRTDGEASGNMAIPADSIDISLSWNGDIWTSPQFCAHVTQAMAAFISPYATVQTDRLHVSVLSAFLQKDVYMMPNSYYKNRAVFEHSIHSRFPKVVFVNTMPTVDNAPTPLNQLPEAATPAVTSAIETAGSEDPKLNELIAELRVQLANTLGMLNERAAQAESAIEEVTMLKSRIAHAEETAMRAVESREKVERSFELQQQALRERFTDLARESERLRADLAREQERTREQLVQDASSLSQKSASLDAEMGHLRREAIEQRQRAETLHHDLNAVLTSTSWRLSRPLRSIIVRSRTLLRGSR
;
A
#
# COMPACT_ATOMS: atom_id res chain seq x y z
N MET A 1 -6.98 -36.76 17.58
CA MET A 1 -8.26 -36.00 17.48
C MET A 1 -7.92 -34.56 17.85
N THR A 2 -8.13 -33.53 17.04
CA THR A 2 -8.59 -33.43 15.63
C THR A 2 -7.84 -32.24 15.00
N ASN A 3 -7.01 -32.50 13.99
CA ASN A 3 -6.23 -31.45 13.32
C ASN A 3 -7.05 -30.87 12.17
N THR A 4 -8.08 -30.08 12.49
CA THR A 4 -9.17 -29.78 11.55
C THR A 4 -9.79 -28.39 11.80
N SER A 5 -9.11 -27.33 11.36
CA SER A 5 -9.74 -26.01 11.19
C SER A 5 -8.94 -25.03 10.30
N VAL A 6 -7.61 -25.06 10.32
CA VAL A 6 -6.79 -24.03 9.61
C VAL A 6 -6.89 -24.17 8.08
N ALA A 7 -6.78 -25.40 7.55
CA ALA A 7 -6.75 -25.63 6.09
C ALA A 7 -8.08 -25.35 5.35
N SER A 8 -9.22 -25.29 6.06
CA SER A 8 -10.54 -25.07 5.43
C SER A 8 -10.91 -23.60 5.25
N PHE A 9 -10.27 -22.66 5.95
CA PHE A 9 -10.52 -21.23 5.78
C PHE A 9 -9.72 -20.63 4.62
N ALA A 10 -8.45 -21.01 4.47
CA ALA A 10 -7.58 -20.53 3.38
C ALA A 10 -8.11 -20.88 1.97
N THR A 11 -8.84 -22.00 1.82
CA THR A 11 -9.48 -22.37 0.55
C THR A 11 -10.81 -21.67 0.28
N GLN A 12 -11.29 -20.84 1.21
CA GLN A 12 -12.60 -20.19 1.13
C GLN A 12 -12.51 -18.73 0.66
N THR A 13 -11.44 -17.99 0.98
CA THR A 13 -11.27 -16.58 0.60
C THR A 13 -11.22 -16.37 -0.92
N HIS A 14 -10.31 -17.06 -1.62
CA HIS A 14 -10.22 -17.04 -3.08
C HIS A 14 -11.53 -17.37 -3.80
N ARG A 15 -12.45 -18.16 -3.19
CA ARG A 15 -13.76 -18.47 -3.80
C ARG A 15 -14.77 -17.33 -3.69
N VAL A 16 -14.70 -16.49 -2.66
CA VAL A 16 -15.65 -15.38 -2.45
C VAL A 16 -15.35 -14.20 -3.40
N LEU A 17 -14.08 -14.00 -3.75
CA LEU A 17 -13.64 -12.91 -4.63
C LEU A 17 -13.40 -13.35 -6.09
N ALA A 18 -13.55 -14.65 -6.42
CA ALA A 18 -13.32 -15.17 -7.77
C ALA A 18 -14.18 -14.51 -8.86
N ASP A 19 -15.40 -14.12 -8.47
CA ASP A 19 -16.41 -13.48 -9.33
C ASP A 19 -16.40 -11.94 -9.25
N ASP A 20 -15.45 -11.33 -8.52
CA ASP A 20 -15.31 -9.87 -8.46
C ASP A 20 -14.91 -9.33 -9.85
N PRO A 21 -15.60 -8.29 -10.38
CA PRO A 21 -15.29 -7.71 -11.68
C PRO A 21 -13.83 -7.29 -11.87
N LEU A 22 -13.12 -6.92 -10.79
CA LEU A 22 -11.70 -6.58 -10.86
C LEU A 22 -10.84 -7.77 -11.30
N ILE A 23 -11.17 -8.99 -10.85
CA ILE A 23 -10.45 -10.21 -11.27
C ILE A 23 -10.61 -10.46 -12.77
N ALA A 24 -11.80 -10.19 -13.33
CA ALA A 24 -12.02 -10.29 -14.77
C ALA A 24 -11.17 -9.26 -15.54
N PHE A 25 -11.06 -8.02 -15.03
CA PHE A 25 -10.17 -7.00 -15.59
C PHE A 25 -8.69 -7.41 -15.51
N LEU A 26 -8.19 -7.82 -14.35
CA LEU A 26 -6.79 -8.23 -14.17
C LEU A 26 -6.42 -9.40 -15.10
N LYS A 27 -7.32 -10.38 -15.27
CA LYS A 27 -7.17 -11.46 -16.27
C LYS A 27 -7.10 -10.94 -17.71
N SER A 28 -7.82 -9.86 -18.04
CA SER A 28 -7.81 -9.27 -19.39
C SER A 28 -6.52 -8.54 -19.75
N ILE A 29 -5.74 -8.12 -18.74
CA ILE A 29 -4.42 -7.47 -18.90
C ILE A 29 -3.24 -8.35 -18.45
N ALA A 30 -3.49 -9.61 -18.08
CA ALA A 30 -2.45 -10.56 -17.68
C ALA A 30 -1.40 -10.73 -18.78
N ASN A 31 -0.12 -10.75 -18.40
CA ASN A 31 1.04 -10.79 -19.31
C ASN A 31 1.23 -9.54 -20.21
N GLN A 32 0.56 -8.42 -19.93
CA GLN A 32 0.75 -7.16 -20.67
C GLN A 32 1.69 -6.19 -19.90
N HIS A 33 1.97 -5.04 -20.51
CA HIS A 33 2.57 -3.89 -19.84
C HIS A 33 1.50 -2.83 -19.56
N VAL A 34 1.55 -2.18 -18.40
CA VAL A 34 0.66 -1.06 -18.05
C VAL A 34 1.43 0.09 -17.39
N HIS A 35 0.94 1.31 -17.59
CA HIS A 35 1.46 2.50 -16.91
C HIS A 35 0.63 2.75 -15.66
N VAL A 36 1.21 2.59 -14.47
CA VAL A 36 0.49 2.71 -13.21
C VAL A 36 0.81 4.03 -12.51
N PHE A 37 -0.22 4.68 -11.99
CA PHE A 37 -0.13 5.90 -11.16
C PHE A 37 -0.64 5.56 -9.75
N PRO A 38 0.26 5.14 -8.84
CA PRO A 38 -0.10 4.83 -7.46
C PRO A 38 -0.60 6.09 -6.77
N LYS A 39 -1.72 5.97 -6.05
CA LYS A 39 -2.41 7.12 -5.48
C LYS A 39 -1.58 7.77 -4.37
N SER A 40 -1.23 9.05 -4.53
CA SER A 40 -0.54 9.85 -3.51
C SER A 40 -1.36 9.93 -2.21
N GLY A 41 -0.67 9.89 -1.07
CA GLY A 41 -1.34 9.97 0.24
C GLY A 41 -0.59 9.25 1.36
N ASN A 42 -1.35 8.84 2.37
CA ASN A 42 -0.84 8.36 3.65
C ASN A 42 -0.45 6.87 3.61
N ALA A 43 0.12 6.33 4.69
CA ALA A 43 0.58 4.93 4.74
C ALA A 43 -0.53 3.90 4.47
N GLY A 44 -1.81 4.25 4.65
CA GLY A 44 -2.94 3.44 4.22
C GLY A 44 -3.09 3.35 2.69
N ASP A 45 -2.74 4.41 1.95
CA ASP A 45 -2.67 4.39 0.48
C ASP A 45 -1.44 3.59 0.00
N GLY A 46 -0.36 3.59 0.79
CA GLY A 46 0.77 2.66 0.63
C GLY A 46 0.38 1.18 0.80
N PHE A 47 -0.56 0.86 1.70
CA PHE A 47 -1.11 -0.49 1.84
C PHE A 47 -1.98 -0.90 0.63
N ILE A 48 -2.80 0.02 0.10
CA ILE A 48 -3.52 -0.19 -1.17
C ILE A 48 -2.55 -0.49 -2.31
N SER A 49 -1.49 0.32 -2.44
CA SER A 49 -0.46 0.15 -3.48
C SER A 49 0.30 -1.17 -3.32
N TYR A 50 0.59 -1.59 -2.08
CA TYR A 50 1.17 -2.91 -1.80
C TYR A 50 0.28 -4.07 -2.30
N ALA A 51 -1.03 -4.00 -2.05
CA ALA A 51 -1.97 -5.02 -2.55
C ALA A 51 -2.09 -5.01 -4.09
N MET A 52 -2.11 -3.82 -4.70
CA MET A 52 -2.08 -3.65 -6.16
C MET A 52 -0.85 -4.31 -6.80
N TYR A 53 0.36 -4.06 -6.28
CA TYR A 53 1.57 -4.68 -6.81
C TYR A 53 1.62 -6.20 -6.58
N SER A 54 1.03 -6.69 -5.48
CA SER A 54 0.91 -8.13 -5.20
C SER A 54 0.02 -8.80 -6.24
N LEU A 55 -1.13 -8.19 -6.59
CA LEU A 55 -2.00 -8.64 -7.68
C LEU A 55 -1.31 -8.59 -9.06
N PHE A 56 -0.56 -7.52 -9.36
CA PHE A 56 0.19 -7.45 -10.61
C PHE A 56 1.22 -8.58 -10.73
N GLN A 57 1.88 -8.95 -9.62
CA GLN A 57 2.78 -10.10 -9.58
C GLN A 57 2.02 -11.43 -9.80
N GLU A 58 0.85 -11.62 -9.18
CA GLU A 58 0.02 -12.82 -9.34
C GLU A 58 -0.44 -13.03 -10.79
N PHE A 59 -0.91 -11.97 -11.45
CA PHE A 59 -1.39 -12.00 -12.84
C PHE A 59 -0.29 -11.81 -13.90
N ASN A 60 0.99 -11.80 -13.50
CA ASN A 60 2.15 -11.56 -14.36
C ASN A 60 2.02 -10.28 -15.22
N ILE A 61 1.50 -9.21 -14.61
CA ILE A 61 1.35 -7.89 -15.23
C ILE A 61 2.64 -7.12 -15.01
N SER A 62 3.33 -6.76 -16.09
CA SER A 62 4.48 -5.85 -16.03
C SER A 62 3.99 -4.41 -15.99
N PHE A 63 4.74 -3.51 -15.34
CA PHE A 63 4.33 -2.12 -15.21
C PHE A 63 5.49 -1.14 -15.14
N THR A 64 5.20 0.11 -15.50
CA THR A 64 6.01 1.28 -15.16
C THR A 64 5.22 2.13 -14.17
N ALA A 65 5.80 2.44 -13.01
CA ALA A 65 5.15 3.26 -11.99
C ALA A 65 5.55 4.73 -12.13
N HIS A 66 4.54 5.61 -12.12
CA HIS A 66 4.64 7.04 -12.37
C HIS A 66 4.20 7.86 -11.15
N ASN A 67 4.77 9.05 -11.03
CA ASN A 67 4.34 10.07 -10.06
C ASN A 67 3.10 10.80 -10.60
N GLN A 68 2.37 11.50 -9.74
CA GLN A 68 1.09 12.15 -10.10
C GLN A 68 1.22 13.21 -11.20
N GLU A 69 2.39 13.84 -11.36
CA GLU A 69 2.65 14.88 -12.37
C GLU A 69 3.14 14.35 -13.73
N ASP A 70 3.51 13.06 -13.82
CA ASP A 70 4.00 12.47 -15.06
C ASP A 70 2.90 12.36 -16.12
N THR A 71 3.27 12.22 -17.39
CA THR A 71 2.33 12.04 -18.51
C THR A 71 2.70 10.86 -19.40
N VAL A 72 1.68 10.25 -20.01
CA VAL A 72 1.73 9.03 -20.83
C VAL A 72 0.67 9.17 -21.92
N GLU A 73 0.95 8.72 -23.14
CA GLU A 73 0.04 8.78 -24.28
C GLU A 73 0.05 7.44 -25.05
N GLY A 74 -1.12 7.01 -25.57
CA GLY A 74 -1.25 5.82 -26.41
C GLY A 74 -1.34 4.48 -25.66
N GLU A 75 -1.36 4.49 -24.32
CA GLU A 75 -1.16 3.29 -23.49
C GLU A 75 -2.39 2.91 -22.66
N THR A 76 -2.31 1.78 -21.93
CA THR A 76 -3.22 1.50 -20.80
C THR A 76 -2.68 2.13 -19.52
N VAL A 77 -3.41 3.12 -19.01
CA VAL A 77 -3.11 3.84 -17.76
C VAL A 77 -3.98 3.27 -16.63
N VAL A 78 -3.36 2.83 -15.55
CA VAL A 78 -4.03 2.29 -14.36
C VAL A 78 -3.81 3.24 -13.19
N ILE A 79 -4.89 3.83 -12.68
CA ILE A 79 -4.84 4.74 -11.52
C ILE A 79 -5.14 3.92 -10.26
N GLY A 80 -4.27 4.04 -9.25
CA GLY A 80 -4.37 3.32 -7.99
C GLY A 80 -5.67 3.63 -7.23
N GLY A 81 -6.19 2.62 -6.53
CA GLY A 81 -7.41 2.76 -5.71
C GLY A 81 -7.21 3.66 -4.50
N GLY A 82 -8.30 3.99 -3.81
CA GLY A 82 -8.27 4.96 -2.71
C GLY A 82 -9.59 5.69 -2.48
N GLY A 83 -9.51 6.96 -2.07
CA GLY A 83 -10.67 7.79 -1.74
C GLY A 83 -10.45 9.29 -1.96
N ASN A 84 -9.69 9.65 -3.00
CA ASN A 84 -9.41 11.03 -3.40
C ASN A 84 -10.22 11.48 -4.64
N LEU A 85 -11.41 10.91 -4.87
CA LEU A 85 -12.36 11.38 -5.90
C LEU A 85 -13.64 11.88 -5.20
N ILE A 86 -13.48 12.84 -4.30
CA ILE A 86 -14.53 13.38 -3.45
C ILE A 86 -14.65 14.88 -3.76
N GLU A 87 -15.67 15.26 -4.52
CA GLU A 87 -15.86 16.64 -4.97
C GLU A 87 -15.97 17.61 -3.79
N GLY A 88 -15.30 18.76 -3.89
CA GLY A 88 -15.15 19.72 -2.79
C GLY A 88 -14.07 19.36 -1.75
N HIS A 89 -13.49 18.16 -1.79
CA HIS A 89 -12.43 17.74 -0.86
C HIS A 89 -11.10 17.37 -1.54
N TYR A 90 -11.13 16.62 -2.65
CA TYR A 90 -9.94 16.13 -3.36
C TYR A 90 -10.14 16.17 -4.88
N ASN A 91 -9.22 16.79 -5.60
CA ASN A 91 -9.27 16.91 -7.07
C ASN A 91 -8.19 16.07 -7.79
N ASP A 92 -7.14 15.64 -7.10
CA ASP A 92 -5.92 15.03 -7.69
C ASP A 92 -6.24 13.90 -8.68
N VAL A 93 -7.15 12.99 -8.31
CA VAL A 93 -7.57 11.85 -9.15
C VAL A 93 -8.44 12.29 -10.32
N ALA A 94 -9.29 13.31 -10.13
CA ALA A 94 -10.08 13.88 -11.21
C ALA A 94 -9.19 14.53 -12.27
N ASP A 95 -8.18 15.30 -11.83
CA ASP A 95 -7.25 16.01 -12.71
C ASP A 95 -6.25 15.06 -13.40
N LEU A 96 -5.89 13.95 -12.75
CA LEU A 96 -5.16 12.86 -13.39
C LEU A 96 -6.00 12.18 -14.48
N ILE A 97 -7.26 11.85 -14.23
CA ILE A 97 -8.15 11.27 -15.26
C ILE A 97 -8.32 12.23 -16.44
N ARG A 98 -8.59 13.52 -16.17
CA ARG A 98 -8.73 14.57 -17.20
C ARG A 98 -7.48 14.71 -18.07
N ARG A 99 -6.27 14.56 -17.52
CA ARG A 99 -5.01 14.61 -18.29
C ARG A 99 -4.81 13.42 -19.24
N HIS A 100 -5.31 12.24 -18.90
CA HIS A 100 -4.96 11.00 -19.60
C HIS A 100 -6.06 10.42 -20.50
N GLU A 101 -7.35 10.62 -20.19
CA GLU A 101 -8.43 9.87 -20.83
C GLU A 101 -8.55 10.08 -22.35
N GLU A 102 -8.30 11.30 -22.85
CA GLU A 102 -8.42 11.60 -24.29
C GLU A 102 -7.42 10.82 -25.15
N LYS A 103 -6.31 10.36 -24.56
CA LYS A 103 -5.15 9.77 -25.27
C LYS A 103 -4.82 8.34 -24.84
N ASN A 104 -5.51 7.80 -23.83
CA ASN A 104 -5.17 6.51 -23.22
C ASN A 104 -6.44 5.75 -22.84
N ARG A 105 -6.35 4.42 -22.72
CA ARG A 105 -7.36 3.66 -21.98
C ARG A 105 -7.08 3.81 -20.49
N VAL A 106 -7.97 4.46 -19.75
CA VAL A 106 -7.78 4.75 -18.32
C VAL A 106 -8.63 3.80 -17.47
N VAL A 107 -8.03 3.22 -16.43
CA VAL A 107 -8.73 2.37 -15.48
C VAL A 107 -8.50 2.87 -14.06
N LEU A 108 -9.56 3.33 -13.40
CA LEU A 108 -9.54 3.68 -11.98
C LEU A 108 -9.83 2.43 -11.14
N LEU A 109 -8.82 1.95 -10.42
CA LEU A 109 -8.93 0.81 -9.49
C LEU A 109 -9.84 1.16 -8.28
N PRO A 110 -10.29 0.16 -7.48
CA PRO A 110 -11.36 0.33 -6.48
C PRO A 110 -11.26 1.59 -5.61
N HIS A 111 -12.23 2.50 -5.78
CA HIS A 111 -12.20 3.85 -5.19
C HIS A 111 -13.50 4.22 -4.47
N THR A 112 -13.42 5.18 -3.54
CA THR A 112 -14.61 5.88 -3.00
C THR A 112 -14.81 7.19 -3.77
N ILE A 113 -16.04 7.45 -4.21
CA ILE A 113 -16.40 8.47 -5.20
C ILE A 113 -17.61 9.29 -4.76
N VAL A 114 -17.48 10.62 -4.77
CA VAL A 114 -18.58 11.57 -4.57
C VAL A 114 -18.45 12.69 -5.60
N GLY A 115 -19.52 12.96 -6.35
CA GLY A 115 -19.56 14.03 -7.35
C GLY A 115 -18.75 13.71 -8.62
N PHE A 116 -18.16 14.74 -9.23
CA PHE A 116 -17.35 14.66 -10.45
C PHE A 116 -18.08 14.06 -11.66
N ALA A 117 -19.31 14.52 -11.91
CA ALA A 117 -20.13 14.09 -13.05
C ALA A 117 -19.43 14.29 -14.41
N ASP A 118 -18.57 15.31 -14.56
CA ASP A 118 -17.79 15.57 -15.78
C ASP A 118 -16.73 14.49 -16.04
N VAL A 119 -16.07 14.01 -14.98
CA VAL A 119 -15.08 12.92 -15.04
C VAL A 119 -15.79 11.59 -15.25
N LEU A 120 -16.88 11.36 -14.53
CA LEU A 120 -17.66 10.13 -14.65
C LEU A 120 -18.32 9.98 -16.02
N ALA A 121 -18.68 11.06 -16.71
CA ALA A 121 -19.14 11.03 -18.09
C ALA A 121 -18.09 10.43 -19.06
N LYS A 122 -16.80 10.44 -18.72
CA LYS A 122 -15.73 9.81 -19.54
C LYS A 122 -15.83 8.28 -19.57
N THR A 123 -16.65 7.65 -18.72
CA THR A 123 -16.96 6.21 -18.79
C THR A 123 -17.83 5.82 -20.00
N HIS A 124 -18.38 6.79 -20.74
CA HIS A 124 -18.94 6.57 -22.08
C HIS A 124 -17.87 6.53 -23.18
N GLY A 125 -16.60 6.80 -22.84
CA GLY A 125 -15.43 6.73 -23.70
C GLY A 125 -14.36 5.78 -23.14
N ASN A 126 -13.17 6.31 -22.83
CA ASN A 126 -11.98 5.52 -22.55
C ASN A 126 -11.76 5.15 -21.06
N LEU A 127 -12.66 5.53 -20.16
CA LEU A 127 -12.53 5.32 -18.71
C LEU A 127 -13.32 4.10 -18.22
N THR A 128 -12.65 3.19 -17.51
CA THR A 128 -13.28 2.15 -16.68
C THR A 128 -13.12 2.51 -15.20
N VAL A 129 -14.16 2.35 -14.39
CA VAL A 129 -14.18 2.70 -12.95
C VAL A 129 -14.56 1.49 -12.10
N PHE A 130 -13.77 1.22 -11.07
CA PHE A 130 -14.12 0.31 -9.99
C PHE A 130 -14.46 1.11 -8.72
N CYS A 131 -15.64 0.88 -8.16
CA CYS A 131 -16.10 1.44 -6.89
C CYS A 131 -15.91 0.41 -5.79
N ARG A 132 -15.22 0.75 -4.70
CA ARG A 132 -14.88 -0.22 -3.63
C ARG A 132 -15.99 -0.50 -2.61
N GLU A 133 -17.15 0.13 -2.78
CA GLU A 133 -18.39 -0.12 -2.03
C GLU A 133 -19.62 0.43 -2.76
N LYS A 134 -20.80 0.04 -2.26
CA LYS A 134 -22.11 0.22 -2.91
C LYS A 134 -22.55 1.68 -3.04
N VAL A 135 -22.21 2.54 -2.08
CA VAL A 135 -22.64 3.95 -2.08
C VAL A 135 -21.90 4.69 -3.19
N SER A 136 -20.59 4.49 -3.33
CA SER A 136 -19.83 5.07 -4.45
C SER A 136 -20.30 4.54 -5.81
N HIS A 137 -20.65 3.25 -5.91
CA HIS A 137 -21.20 2.68 -7.15
C HIS A 137 -22.53 3.35 -7.54
N GLN A 138 -23.45 3.47 -6.59
CA GLN A 138 -24.73 4.15 -6.79
C GLN A 138 -24.55 5.63 -7.13
N LEU A 139 -23.69 6.36 -6.40
CA LEU A 139 -23.41 7.77 -6.67
C LEU A 139 -22.74 7.97 -8.03
N ALA A 140 -21.86 7.08 -8.47
CA ALA A 140 -21.24 7.17 -9.80
C ALA A 140 -22.30 7.06 -10.91
N LEU A 141 -23.21 6.08 -10.82
CA LEU A 141 -24.30 5.91 -11.78
C LEU A 141 -25.29 7.10 -11.75
N LEU A 142 -25.62 7.63 -10.57
CA LEU A 142 -26.48 8.83 -10.43
C LEU A 142 -25.83 10.09 -11.03
N ASN A 143 -24.50 10.18 -11.02
CA ASN A 143 -23.72 11.24 -11.68
C ASN A 143 -23.45 10.94 -13.18
N GLY A 144 -24.18 10.00 -13.79
CA GLY A 144 -24.19 9.76 -15.24
C GLY A 144 -23.14 8.79 -15.75
N ALA A 145 -22.42 8.07 -14.86
CA ALA A 145 -21.46 7.05 -15.28
C ALA A 145 -22.14 5.91 -16.05
N ASN A 146 -21.46 5.40 -17.08
CA ASN A 146 -21.87 4.26 -17.89
C ASN A 146 -21.90 2.96 -17.05
N PRO A 147 -23.07 2.30 -16.89
CA PRO A 147 -23.16 1.05 -16.13
C PRO A 147 -22.28 -0.09 -16.68
N ALA A 148 -21.95 -0.07 -17.98
CA ALA A 148 -21.12 -1.11 -18.60
C ALA A 148 -19.62 -0.94 -18.29
N GLN A 149 -19.19 0.23 -17.81
CA GLN A 149 -17.80 0.58 -17.49
C GLN A 149 -17.62 0.97 -16.01
N THR A 150 -18.66 0.84 -15.19
CA THR A 150 -18.68 1.25 -13.77
C THR A 150 -19.05 0.05 -12.91
N HIS A 151 -18.06 -0.54 -12.26
CA HIS A 151 -18.20 -1.82 -11.56
C HIS A 151 -18.16 -1.64 -10.03
N LEU A 152 -18.90 -2.47 -9.31
CA LEU A 152 -18.72 -2.66 -7.87
C LEU A 152 -17.64 -3.73 -7.64
N SER A 153 -16.70 -3.46 -6.74
CA SER A 153 -15.60 -4.33 -6.37
C SER A 153 -15.30 -4.19 -4.87
N HIS A 154 -14.46 -5.05 -4.31
CA HIS A 154 -13.85 -4.83 -3.00
C HIS A 154 -12.63 -3.87 -3.10
N ASP A 155 -12.20 -3.29 -1.98
CA ASP A 155 -10.91 -2.60 -1.94
C ASP A 155 -9.76 -3.58 -2.25
N LEU A 156 -8.72 -3.10 -2.93
CA LEU A 156 -7.54 -3.87 -3.32
C LEU A 156 -6.93 -4.67 -2.14
N VAL A 157 -6.93 -4.11 -0.93
CA VAL A 157 -6.37 -4.78 0.26
C VAL A 157 -7.10 -6.08 0.63
N PHE A 158 -8.36 -6.27 0.21
CA PHE A 158 -9.12 -7.49 0.48
C PHE A 158 -8.77 -8.65 -0.46
N PHE A 159 -8.06 -8.42 -1.56
CA PHE A 159 -7.58 -9.51 -2.41
C PHE A 159 -6.35 -10.22 -1.81
N LEU A 160 -5.78 -9.71 -0.72
CA LEU A 160 -4.82 -10.44 0.11
C LEU A 160 -5.52 -11.55 0.91
N GLU A 161 -4.82 -12.66 1.10
CA GLU A 161 -5.32 -13.79 1.88
C GLU A 161 -5.43 -13.50 3.38
N ASN A 162 -6.31 -14.22 4.07
CA ASN A 162 -6.60 -13.96 5.49
C ASN A 162 -5.40 -14.18 6.43
N ASP A 163 -4.47 -15.04 6.03
CA ASP A 163 -3.22 -15.36 6.73
C ASP A 163 -2.01 -14.60 6.19
N HIS A 164 -2.17 -13.66 5.25
CA HIS A 164 -1.09 -12.89 4.62
C HIS A 164 -0.14 -12.18 5.61
N PHE A 165 -0.63 -11.89 6.82
CA PHE A 165 0.14 -11.27 7.91
C PHE A 165 0.45 -12.24 9.08
N GLU A 166 0.41 -13.56 8.85
CA GLU A 166 0.59 -14.60 9.89
C GLU A 166 1.85 -14.42 10.74
N LYS A 167 2.95 -13.93 10.14
CA LYS A 167 4.23 -13.68 10.82
C LYS A 167 4.16 -12.60 11.91
N TYR A 168 3.05 -11.86 11.99
CA TYR A 168 2.75 -10.86 13.01
C TYR A 168 1.62 -11.28 13.95
N PHE A 169 1.09 -12.51 13.84
CA PHE A 169 0.03 -13.00 14.71
C PHE A 169 0.59 -13.26 16.10
N GLN A 170 0.16 -12.43 17.06
CA GLN A 170 0.49 -12.60 18.48
C GLN A 170 -0.65 -12.11 19.38
N ALA A 171 -0.71 -12.69 20.58
CA ALA A 171 -1.55 -12.20 21.66
C ALA A 171 -1.07 -10.81 22.08
N GLY A 172 -1.93 -9.80 21.92
CA GLY A 172 -1.61 -8.43 22.28
C GLY A 172 -2.02 -8.04 23.69
N LYS A 173 -1.68 -6.82 24.09
CA LYS A 173 -2.10 -6.20 25.36
C LYS A 173 -2.45 -4.73 25.14
N GLY A 174 -3.40 -4.22 25.92
CA GLY A 174 -3.82 -2.81 25.86
C GLY A 174 -4.53 -2.43 24.55
N VAL A 175 -4.78 -1.13 24.41
CA VAL A 175 -5.56 -0.52 23.34
C VAL A 175 -4.65 0.40 22.52
N LEU A 176 -4.60 0.21 21.19
CA LEU A 176 -4.09 1.21 20.27
C LEU A 176 -5.22 2.17 19.90
N ARG A 177 -5.01 3.47 20.11
CA ARG A 177 -5.86 4.52 19.54
C ARG A 177 -5.14 5.10 18.34
N ALA A 178 -5.74 4.98 17.17
CA ALA A 178 -5.21 5.49 15.92
C ALA A 178 -6.27 6.38 15.28
N LEU A 179 -6.55 7.52 15.92
CA LEU A 179 -7.55 8.47 15.51
C LEU A 179 -6.96 9.56 14.60
N ARG A 180 -7.76 10.04 13.66
CA ARG A 180 -7.39 11.12 12.73
C ARG A 180 -7.26 12.47 13.42
N THR A 181 -6.30 13.26 12.94
CA THR A 181 -6.13 14.68 13.27
C THR A 181 -6.49 15.62 12.11
N ASP A 182 -6.87 15.08 10.95
CA ASP A 182 -7.12 15.83 9.71
C ASP A 182 -8.63 16.05 9.42
N GLY A 183 -8.93 16.78 8.35
CA GLY A 183 -10.30 17.17 7.98
C GLY A 183 -11.24 16.05 7.52
N GLU A 184 -10.80 14.78 7.42
CA GLU A 184 -11.76 13.67 7.32
C GLU A 184 -12.16 13.08 8.68
N ALA A 185 -11.64 13.58 9.81
CA ALA A 185 -12.17 13.23 11.13
C ALA A 185 -13.65 13.64 11.22
N SER A 186 -14.49 12.84 11.89
CA SER A 186 -15.92 13.13 12.00
C SER A 186 -16.26 14.29 12.97
N GLY A 187 -15.27 14.83 13.69
CA GLY A 187 -15.43 15.93 14.66
C GLY A 187 -16.18 15.57 15.95
N ASN A 188 -16.83 14.40 16.00
CA ASN A 188 -17.73 13.99 17.08
C ASN A 188 -17.03 13.53 18.38
N MET A 189 -15.69 13.54 18.43
CA MET A 189 -14.92 12.97 19.54
C MET A 189 -13.65 13.79 19.81
N ALA A 190 -13.34 14.01 21.09
CA ALA A 190 -12.05 14.53 21.49
C ALA A 190 -10.96 13.45 21.30
N ILE A 191 -9.87 13.81 20.61
CA ILE A 191 -8.73 12.92 20.36
C ILE A 191 -7.95 12.77 21.68
N PRO A 192 -7.79 11.56 22.24
CA PRO A 192 -6.99 11.35 23.45
C PRO A 192 -5.50 11.63 23.22
N ALA A 193 -4.81 12.11 24.25
CA ALA A 193 -3.39 12.46 24.17
C ALA A 193 -2.46 11.26 23.89
N ASP A 194 -2.95 10.03 24.04
CA ASP A 194 -2.25 8.78 23.71
C ASP A 194 -2.63 8.21 22.32
N SER A 195 -3.38 8.96 21.51
CA SER A 195 -3.69 8.60 20.12
C SER A 195 -2.47 8.77 19.22
N ILE A 196 -2.17 7.72 18.43
CA ILE A 196 -1.06 7.68 17.48
C ILE A 196 -1.63 7.43 16.08
N ASP A 197 -1.74 8.48 15.27
CA ASP A 197 -2.17 8.34 13.87
C ASP A 197 -1.05 7.75 12.99
N ILE A 198 -0.86 6.44 13.10
CA ILE A 198 0.15 5.69 12.36
C ILE A 198 0.01 5.80 10.84
N SER A 199 -1.14 6.25 10.32
CA SER A 199 -1.31 6.46 8.88
C SER A 199 -0.44 7.62 8.40
N LEU A 200 -0.23 8.64 9.25
CA LEU A 200 0.63 9.79 8.96
C LEU A 200 2.13 9.50 9.17
N SER A 201 2.52 8.26 9.47
CA SER A 201 3.94 7.85 9.54
C SER A 201 4.68 8.06 8.21
N TRP A 202 3.95 7.97 7.10
CA TRP A 202 4.40 8.28 5.75
C TRP A 202 3.25 8.93 4.98
N ASN A 203 3.52 10.01 4.25
CA ASN A 203 2.51 10.72 3.47
C ASN A 203 3.13 11.42 2.25
N GLY A 204 2.49 11.30 1.09
CA GLY A 204 2.87 11.98 -0.14
C GLY A 204 2.85 11.07 -1.37
N ASP A 205 3.47 11.54 -2.44
CA ASP A 205 3.59 10.83 -3.71
C ASP A 205 4.87 9.98 -3.73
N ILE A 206 4.82 8.85 -3.00
CA ILE A 206 6.00 8.03 -2.68
C ILE A 206 5.76 6.52 -2.90
N TRP A 207 4.62 6.16 -3.50
CA TRP A 207 4.13 4.77 -3.59
C TRP A 207 4.51 4.07 -4.91
N THR A 208 5.46 4.65 -5.67
CA THR A 208 5.99 4.11 -6.93
C THR A 208 6.94 2.93 -6.76
N SER A 209 7.50 2.71 -5.56
CA SER A 209 8.32 1.52 -5.26
C SER A 209 7.50 0.41 -4.57
N PRO A 210 7.36 -0.78 -5.18
CA PRO A 210 6.71 -1.93 -4.54
C PRO A 210 7.38 -2.38 -3.25
N GLN A 211 8.72 -2.35 -3.21
CA GLN A 211 9.50 -2.72 -2.03
C GLN A 211 9.24 -1.73 -0.90
N PHE A 212 9.16 -0.43 -1.20
CA PHE A 212 8.84 0.59 -0.19
C PHE A 212 7.42 0.40 0.37
N CYS A 213 6.42 0.20 -0.49
CA CYS A 213 5.04 -0.08 -0.07
C CYS A 213 4.97 -1.33 0.83
N ALA A 214 5.70 -2.39 0.49
CA ALA A 214 5.80 -3.60 1.29
C ALA A 214 6.44 -3.34 2.67
N HIS A 215 7.54 -2.57 2.74
CA HIS A 215 8.19 -2.23 4.01
C HIS A 215 7.30 -1.37 4.91
N VAL A 216 6.62 -0.35 4.37
CA VAL A 216 5.71 0.50 5.16
C VAL A 216 4.52 -0.31 5.68
N THR A 217 3.89 -1.13 4.84
CA THR A 217 2.79 -2.02 5.26
C THR A 217 3.23 -2.99 6.35
N GLN A 218 4.41 -3.60 6.19
CA GLN A 218 4.99 -4.51 7.18
C GLN A 218 5.37 -3.81 8.49
N ALA A 219 5.82 -2.56 8.44
CA ALA A 219 6.10 -1.75 9.64
C ALA A 219 4.80 -1.39 10.39
N MET A 220 3.73 -1.02 9.68
CA MET A 220 2.42 -0.82 10.29
C MET A 220 1.91 -2.10 10.94
N ALA A 221 2.04 -3.24 10.26
CA ALA A 221 1.59 -4.54 10.77
C ALA A 221 2.37 -4.93 12.04
N ALA A 222 3.70 -4.78 12.01
CA ALA A 222 4.56 -4.99 13.17
C ALA A 222 4.19 -4.08 14.34
N PHE A 223 3.88 -2.80 14.08
CA PHE A 223 3.50 -1.83 15.11
C PHE A 223 2.13 -2.14 15.75
N ILE A 224 1.12 -2.54 14.96
CA ILE A 224 -0.22 -2.90 15.47
C ILE A 224 -0.17 -4.23 16.24
N SER A 225 0.71 -5.16 15.84
CA SER A 225 0.74 -6.53 16.35
C SER A 225 0.81 -6.70 17.90
N PRO A 226 1.45 -5.83 18.72
CA PRO A 226 1.51 -6.02 20.17
C PRO A 226 0.24 -5.59 20.91
N TYR A 227 -0.71 -4.93 20.24
CA TYR A 227 -1.96 -4.45 20.85
C TYR A 227 -3.05 -5.53 20.81
N ALA A 228 -3.93 -5.55 21.81
CA ALA A 228 -5.08 -6.47 21.84
C ALA A 228 -6.26 -5.88 21.05
N THR A 229 -6.54 -4.61 21.33
CA THR A 229 -7.68 -3.87 20.81
C THR A 229 -7.21 -2.66 20.01
N VAL A 230 -7.92 -2.31 18.93
CA VAL A 230 -7.65 -1.10 18.13
C VAL A 230 -8.91 -0.25 18.03
N GLN A 231 -8.80 1.03 18.37
CA GLN A 231 -9.84 2.05 18.20
C GLN A 231 -9.38 3.02 17.11
N THR A 232 -10.09 3.09 15.98
CA THR A 232 -9.66 3.91 14.83
C THR A 232 -10.79 4.35 13.90
N ASP A 233 -10.66 5.56 13.34
CA ASP A 233 -11.42 6.10 12.19
C ASP A 233 -10.57 6.18 10.91
N ARG A 234 -9.38 5.55 10.90
CA ARG A 234 -8.59 5.28 9.70
C ARG A 234 -9.00 3.91 9.11
N LEU A 235 -9.57 3.93 7.90
CA LEU A 235 -10.03 2.72 7.19
C LEU A 235 -8.95 1.63 7.13
N HIS A 236 -7.76 1.95 6.63
CA HIS A 236 -6.70 0.95 6.44
C HIS A 236 -6.04 0.48 7.73
N VAL A 237 -6.07 1.27 8.80
CA VAL A 237 -5.70 0.78 10.14
C VAL A 237 -6.73 -0.23 10.63
N SER A 238 -8.03 0.02 10.39
CA SER A 238 -9.11 -0.93 10.73
C SER A 238 -8.91 -2.26 10.01
N VAL A 239 -8.68 -2.22 8.69
CA VAL A 239 -8.52 -3.42 7.86
C VAL A 239 -7.24 -4.19 8.21
N LEU A 240 -6.10 -3.51 8.36
CA LEU A 240 -4.86 -4.18 8.74
C LEU A 240 -4.95 -4.81 10.15
N SER A 241 -5.64 -4.15 11.08
CA SER A 241 -5.90 -4.71 12.42
C SER A 241 -6.83 -5.93 12.36
N ALA A 242 -7.76 -5.96 11.40
CA ALA A 242 -8.65 -7.10 11.17
C ALA A 242 -7.89 -8.32 10.61
N PHE A 243 -6.98 -8.11 9.66
CA PHE A 243 -6.04 -9.16 9.20
C PHE A 243 -5.17 -9.70 10.36
N LEU A 244 -4.73 -8.82 11.27
CA LEU A 244 -3.98 -9.20 12.48
C LEU A 244 -4.84 -9.81 13.61
N GLN A 245 -6.11 -10.16 13.32
CA GLN A 245 -7.05 -10.81 14.23
C GLN A 245 -7.33 -10.06 15.55
N LYS A 246 -7.17 -8.73 15.52
CA LYS A 246 -7.40 -7.84 16.67
C LYS A 246 -8.89 -7.59 16.88
N ASP A 247 -9.24 -7.15 18.08
CA ASP A 247 -10.59 -6.66 18.36
C ASP A 247 -10.64 -5.18 17.95
N VAL A 248 -11.44 -4.85 16.93
CA VAL A 248 -11.37 -3.55 16.25
C VAL A 248 -12.67 -2.78 16.43
N TYR A 249 -12.58 -1.60 17.03
CA TYR A 249 -13.66 -0.61 17.08
C TYR A 249 -13.43 0.41 15.98
N MET A 250 -14.16 0.23 14.87
CA MET A 250 -14.07 1.06 13.68
C MET A 250 -15.10 2.19 13.74
N MET A 251 -14.68 3.42 13.46
CA MET A 251 -15.50 4.62 13.61
C MET A 251 -15.76 5.36 12.28
N PRO A 252 -16.84 6.16 12.19
CA PRO A 252 -17.12 6.96 11.00
C PRO A 252 -16.10 8.09 10.80
N ASN A 253 -15.77 8.35 9.54
CA ASN A 253 -15.10 9.58 9.10
C ASN A 253 -16.15 10.67 8.79
N SER A 254 -15.74 11.83 8.28
CA SER A 254 -16.62 12.98 7.96
C SER A 254 -17.67 12.71 6.85
N TYR A 255 -17.54 11.61 6.12
CA TYR A 255 -18.51 11.13 5.13
C TYR A 255 -18.66 9.60 5.23
N TYR A 256 -19.44 8.98 4.35
CA TYR A 256 -19.89 7.59 4.50
C TYR A 256 -18.80 6.50 4.33
N LYS A 257 -17.59 6.84 3.83
CA LYS A 257 -16.53 5.88 3.40
C LYS A 257 -16.32 4.72 4.36
N ASN A 258 -16.00 5.02 5.62
CA ASN A 258 -15.67 3.99 6.61
C ASN A 258 -16.86 3.03 6.82
N ARG A 259 -18.09 3.57 6.88
CA ARG A 259 -19.31 2.80 7.06
C ARG A 259 -19.61 1.90 5.85
N ALA A 260 -19.53 2.46 4.64
CA ALA A 260 -19.86 1.73 3.42
C ALA A 260 -18.85 0.62 3.11
N VAL A 261 -17.55 0.84 3.32
CA VAL A 261 -16.54 -0.22 3.18
C VAL A 261 -16.68 -1.28 4.29
N PHE A 262 -17.06 -0.88 5.51
CA PHE A 262 -17.36 -1.83 6.57
C PHE A 262 -18.51 -2.77 6.19
N GLU A 263 -19.64 -2.22 5.75
CA GLU A 263 -20.82 -2.99 5.35
C GLU A 263 -20.61 -3.86 4.11
N HIS A 264 -19.78 -3.41 3.15
CA HIS A 264 -19.52 -4.14 1.90
C HIS A 264 -18.46 -5.23 2.04
N SER A 265 -17.35 -4.95 2.74
CA SER A 265 -16.12 -5.77 2.66
C SER A 265 -15.64 -6.34 3.99
N ILE A 266 -16.00 -5.73 5.13
CA ILE A 266 -15.42 -6.08 6.44
C ILE A 266 -16.38 -6.95 7.26
N HIS A 267 -17.64 -6.54 7.39
CA HIS A 267 -18.58 -7.08 8.37
C HIS A 267 -18.79 -8.60 8.26
N SER A 268 -18.89 -9.13 7.05
CA SER A 268 -19.07 -10.56 6.77
C SER A 268 -17.78 -11.40 6.90
N ARG A 269 -16.61 -10.76 6.77
CA ARG A 269 -15.30 -11.43 6.70
C ARG A 269 -14.53 -11.40 8.01
N PHE A 270 -14.66 -10.32 8.78
CA PHE A 270 -13.88 -10.08 10.00
C PHE A 270 -14.82 -9.84 11.21
N PRO A 271 -15.31 -10.90 11.87
CA PRO A 271 -16.34 -10.78 12.93
C PRO A 271 -15.86 -10.06 14.20
N LYS A 272 -14.55 -9.84 14.34
CA LYS A 272 -13.94 -9.04 15.42
C LYS A 272 -13.95 -7.53 15.17
N VAL A 273 -14.38 -7.08 13.99
CA VAL A 273 -14.53 -5.65 13.68
C VAL A 273 -15.96 -5.23 13.97
N VAL A 274 -16.12 -4.29 14.90
CA VAL A 274 -17.40 -3.69 15.28
C VAL A 274 -17.39 -2.23 14.86
N PHE A 275 -18.41 -1.83 14.09
CA PHE A 275 -18.60 -0.42 13.74
C PHE A 275 -19.33 0.31 14.86
N VAL A 276 -18.73 1.37 15.41
CA VAL A 276 -19.26 2.16 16.53
C VAL A 276 -19.30 3.64 16.17
N ASN A 277 -20.36 4.33 16.59
CA ASN A 277 -20.53 5.77 16.31
C ASN A 277 -19.68 6.66 17.24
N THR A 278 -19.28 6.12 18.39
CA THR A 278 -18.45 6.80 19.40
C THR A 278 -17.44 5.81 20.00
N MET A 279 -16.35 6.32 20.56
CA MET A 279 -15.37 5.52 21.30
C MET A 279 -16.04 4.83 22.49
N PRO A 280 -16.02 3.48 22.60
CA PRO A 280 -16.47 2.81 23.81
C PRO A 280 -15.51 3.15 24.96
N THR A 281 -16.06 3.54 26.10
CA THR A 281 -15.31 3.56 27.36
C THR A 281 -14.92 2.12 27.70
N VAL A 282 -13.77 1.93 28.35
CA VAL A 282 -13.19 0.59 28.62
C VAL A 282 -14.16 -0.34 29.37
N ASP A 283 -15.11 0.24 30.12
CA ASP A 283 -16.10 -0.49 30.92
C ASP A 283 -17.47 -0.71 30.24
N ASN A 284 -17.74 -0.17 29.05
CA ASN A 284 -19.05 -0.27 28.38
C ASN A 284 -18.96 -0.79 26.94
N ALA A 285 -19.07 -2.10 26.77
CA ALA A 285 -19.46 -2.70 25.50
C ALA A 285 -20.98 -2.46 25.26
N PRO A 286 -21.42 -1.90 24.12
CA PRO A 286 -22.85 -1.62 23.90
C PRO A 286 -23.71 -2.89 23.79
N THR A 287 -24.79 -2.96 24.56
CA THR A 287 -25.86 -3.94 24.38
C THR A 287 -26.85 -3.45 23.32
N PRO A 288 -27.38 -4.30 22.41
CA PRO A 288 -28.35 -3.88 21.40
C PRO A 288 -29.65 -3.35 22.03
N LEU A 289 -30.15 -2.20 21.56
CA LEU A 289 -31.44 -1.65 21.99
C LEU A 289 -32.60 -2.55 21.57
N ASN A 290 -33.54 -2.79 22.50
CA ASN A 290 -34.90 -3.16 22.14
C ASN A 290 -35.90 -2.70 23.22
N GLN A 291 -36.95 -1.99 22.78
CA GLN A 291 -38.23 -1.72 23.46
C GLN A 291 -38.27 -0.71 24.64
N LEU A 292 -39.28 0.17 24.57
CA LEU A 292 -39.79 1.06 25.63
C LEU A 292 -41.33 0.90 25.71
N PRO A 293 -41.95 0.89 26.90
CA PRO A 293 -43.40 0.92 27.06
C PRO A 293 -43.93 2.27 27.61
N GLU A 294 -45.12 2.67 27.15
CA GLU A 294 -45.88 3.83 27.65
C GLU A 294 -46.85 3.46 28.79
N ALA A 295 -47.17 4.40 29.70
CA ALA A 295 -48.45 4.44 30.44
C ALA A 295 -48.67 5.75 31.24
N ALA A 296 -49.82 6.42 31.02
CA ALA A 296 -50.45 7.43 31.90
C ALA A 296 -51.86 7.81 31.37
N THR A 297 -52.75 8.57 32.03
CA THR A 297 -53.33 8.48 33.39
C THR A 297 -54.70 9.18 33.38
N PRO A 298 -55.83 8.56 33.81
CA PRO A 298 -57.17 9.17 33.71
C PRO A 298 -57.53 10.05 34.92
N ALA A 299 -57.77 11.36 34.70
CA ALA A 299 -58.17 12.29 35.77
C ALA A 299 -59.01 13.50 35.27
N VAL A 300 -60.16 13.25 34.63
CA VAL A 300 -61.09 14.32 34.16
C VAL A 300 -62.57 14.08 34.56
N THR A 301 -62.93 12.85 34.94
CA THR A 301 -64.34 12.39 34.98
C THR A 301 -65.21 12.93 36.13
N SER A 302 -64.66 13.64 37.13
CA SER A 302 -65.36 13.87 38.42
C SER A 302 -65.99 15.27 38.62
N ALA A 303 -66.38 15.98 37.55
CA ALA A 303 -66.83 17.39 37.65
C ALA A 303 -68.11 17.77 36.89
N ILE A 304 -68.84 16.83 36.25
CA ILE A 304 -69.98 17.15 35.35
C ILE A 304 -71.28 16.39 35.75
N GLU A 305 -71.53 16.28 37.06
CA GLU A 305 -72.74 15.64 37.63
C GLU A 305 -73.53 16.58 38.57
N THR A 306 -74.06 17.70 38.08
CA THR A 306 -75.22 18.40 38.70
C THR A 306 -75.76 19.52 37.81
N ALA A 307 -76.70 19.19 36.92
CA ALA A 307 -77.74 20.08 36.38
C ALA A 307 -78.59 19.29 35.39
N GLY A 308 -79.81 18.92 35.80
CA GLY A 308 -80.86 18.41 34.93
C GLY A 308 -82.12 19.24 35.16
N SER A 309 -82.82 19.61 34.10
CA SER A 309 -84.15 20.24 34.19
C SER A 309 -85.22 19.24 33.74
N GLU A 310 -86.49 19.53 33.99
CA GLU A 310 -87.59 18.65 33.55
C GLU A 310 -87.94 18.77 32.05
N ASP A 311 -87.24 19.60 31.27
CA ASP A 311 -87.43 19.69 29.81
C ASP A 311 -86.56 18.65 29.06
N PRO A 312 -87.16 17.64 28.42
CA PRO A 312 -86.42 16.58 27.73
C PRO A 312 -85.64 17.10 26.51
N LYS A 313 -86.12 18.14 25.80
CA LYS A 313 -85.39 18.73 24.67
C LYS A 313 -84.17 19.50 25.12
N LEU A 314 -84.25 20.18 26.27
CA LEU A 314 -83.10 20.87 26.84
C LEU A 314 -82.03 19.88 27.30
N ASN A 315 -82.44 18.75 27.89
CA ASN A 315 -81.51 17.70 28.30
C ASN A 315 -80.81 17.01 27.11
N GLU A 316 -81.53 16.79 26.00
CA GLU A 316 -80.95 16.26 24.75
C GLU A 316 -79.90 17.22 24.17
N LEU A 317 -80.21 18.53 24.09
CA LEU A 317 -79.26 19.56 23.63
C LEU A 317 -78.04 19.70 24.57
N ILE A 318 -78.24 19.57 25.89
CA ILE A 318 -77.16 19.54 26.88
C ILE A 318 -76.27 18.31 26.68
N ALA A 319 -76.83 17.15 26.33
CA ALA A 319 -76.06 15.94 26.05
C ALA A 319 -75.20 16.09 24.77
N GLU A 320 -75.75 16.64 23.69
CA GLU A 320 -74.99 16.93 22.46
C GLU A 320 -73.85 17.92 22.72
N LEU A 321 -74.13 19.01 23.44
CA LEU A 321 -73.12 20.01 23.80
C LEU A 321 -72.00 19.42 24.69
N ARG A 322 -72.31 18.49 25.59
CA ARG A 322 -71.30 17.77 26.39
C ARG A 322 -70.37 16.93 25.52
N VAL A 323 -70.92 16.20 24.52
CA VAL A 323 -70.12 15.39 23.59
C VAL A 323 -69.21 16.28 22.72
N GLN A 324 -69.75 17.38 22.18
CA GLN A 324 -68.96 18.33 21.40
C GLN A 324 -67.85 18.99 22.22
N LEU A 325 -68.14 19.38 23.47
CA LEU A 325 -67.15 19.97 24.38
C LEU A 325 -66.05 18.97 24.75
N ALA A 326 -66.40 17.71 25.04
CA ALA A 326 -65.43 16.66 25.36
C ALA A 326 -64.47 16.38 24.17
N ASN A 327 -65.02 16.27 22.95
CA ASN A 327 -64.22 16.08 21.74
C ASN A 327 -63.29 17.28 21.48
N THR A 328 -63.79 18.50 21.67
CA THR A 328 -63.00 19.73 21.47
C THR A 328 -61.88 19.84 22.51
N LEU A 329 -62.14 19.49 23.78
CA LEU A 329 -61.12 19.42 24.83
C LEU A 329 -60.04 18.37 24.54
N GLY A 330 -60.42 17.19 24.03
CA GLY A 330 -59.48 16.16 23.59
C GLY A 330 -58.53 16.69 22.52
N MET A 331 -59.07 17.26 21.44
CA MET A 331 -58.28 17.85 20.35
C MET A 331 -57.38 19.01 20.80
N LEU A 332 -57.81 19.81 21.78
CA LEU A 332 -57.00 20.89 22.34
C LEU A 332 -55.85 20.36 23.21
N ASN A 333 -56.09 19.32 24.02
CA ASN A 333 -55.06 18.70 24.84
C ASN A 333 -54.00 17.98 24.00
N GLU A 334 -54.40 17.27 22.93
CA GLU A 334 -53.46 16.67 21.98
C GLU A 334 -52.57 17.73 21.31
N ARG A 335 -53.16 18.86 20.89
CA ARG A 335 -52.41 19.99 20.31
C ARG A 335 -51.50 20.68 21.32
N ALA A 336 -51.92 20.78 22.60
CA ALA A 336 -51.09 21.32 23.66
C ALA A 336 -49.86 20.43 23.92
N ALA A 337 -50.05 19.11 24.03
CA ALA A 337 -48.95 18.15 24.20
C ALA A 337 -47.98 18.15 23.00
N GLN A 338 -48.50 18.25 21.76
CA GLN A 338 -47.66 18.40 20.56
C GLN A 338 -46.87 19.72 20.57
N ALA A 339 -47.47 20.81 21.04
CA ALA A 339 -46.80 22.10 21.14
C ALA A 339 -45.72 22.13 22.23
N GLU A 340 -45.99 21.53 23.40
CA GLU A 340 -45.00 21.39 24.48
C GLU A 340 -43.81 20.54 24.03
N SER A 341 -44.07 19.39 23.39
CA SER A 341 -43.02 18.54 22.81
C SER A 341 -42.16 19.29 21.77
N ALA A 342 -42.78 20.08 20.89
CA ALA A 342 -42.06 20.91 19.92
C ALA A 342 -41.24 22.04 20.59
N ILE A 343 -41.72 22.60 21.70
CA ILE A 343 -40.99 23.61 22.48
C ILE A 343 -39.77 22.99 23.18
N GLU A 344 -39.88 21.78 23.71
CA GLU A 344 -38.75 21.02 24.26
C GLU A 344 -37.71 20.70 23.18
N GLU A 345 -38.15 20.24 22.00
CA GLU A 345 -37.26 19.94 20.87
C GLU A 345 -36.51 21.21 20.39
N VAL A 346 -37.20 22.34 20.23
CA VAL A 346 -36.57 23.62 19.87
C VAL A 346 -35.60 24.10 20.95
N THR A 347 -35.89 23.84 22.23
CA THR A 347 -35.01 24.19 23.35
C THR A 347 -33.74 23.32 23.36
N MET A 348 -33.89 22.02 23.11
CA MET A 348 -32.77 21.09 22.94
C MET A 348 -31.90 21.44 21.72
N LEU A 349 -32.51 21.80 20.59
CA LEU A 349 -31.81 22.25 19.38
C LEU A 349 -31.00 23.53 19.63
N LYS A 350 -31.56 24.52 20.35
CA LYS A 350 -30.82 25.74 20.75
C LYS A 350 -29.60 25.42 21.61
N SER A 351 -29.72 24.51 22.58
CA SER A 351 -28.59 24.06 23.40
C SER A 351 -27.51 23.37 22.56
N ARG A 352 -27.91 22.52 21.60
CA ARG A 352 -26.98 21.85 20.67
C ARG A 352 -26.28 22.82 19.72
N ILE A 353 -26.96 23.86 19.24
CA ILE A 353 -26.36 24.91 18.39
C ILE A 353 -25.30 25.69 19.19
N ALA A 354 -25.64 26.17 20.39
CA ALA A 354 -24.68 26.91 21.23
C ALA A 354 -23.43 26.07 21.58
N HIS A 355 -23.60 24.77 21.84
CA HIS A 355 -22.48 23.86 22.07
C HIS A 355 -21.65 23.61 20.80
N ALA A 356 -22.28 23.53 19.63
CA ALA A 356 -21.58 23.41 18.35
C ALA A 356 -20.80 24.68 17.99
N GLU A 357 -21.34 25.87 18.26
CA GLU A 357 -20.65 27.16 18.09
C GLU A 357 -19.42 27.28 19.00
N GLU A 358 -19.56 26.94 20.28
CA GLU A 358 -18.43 26.92 21.22
C GLU A 358 -17.35 25.90 20.79
N THR A 359 -17.77 24.72 20.34
CA THR A 359 -16.86 23.68 19.84
C THR A 359 -16.14 24.13 18.57
N ALA A 360 -16.84 24.78 17.64
CA ALA A 360 -16.26 25.34 16.43
C ALA A 360 -15.25 26.45 16.73
N MET A 361 -15.55 27.34 17.68
CA MET A 361 -14.63 28.40 18.10
C MET A 361 -13.35 27.84 18.73
N ARG A 362 -13.47 26.84 19.63
CA ARG A 362 -12.32 26.12 20.18
C ARG A 362 -11.54 25.35 19.11
N ALA A 363 -12.22 24.80 18.11
CA ALA A 363 -11.59 24.13 16.97
C ALA A 363 -10.76 25.11 16.14
N VAL A 364 -11.27 26.32 15.84
CA VAL A 364 -10.52 27.38 15.14
C VAL A 364 -9.26 27.78 15.91
N GLU A 365 -9.35 28.07 17.22
CA GLU A 365 -8.16 28.38 18.03
C GLU A 365 -7.15 27.23 18.09
N SER A 366 -7.63 25.98 18.14
CA SER A 366 -6.76 24.80 18.12
C SER A 366 -6.07 24.64 16.77
N ARG A 367 -6.78 24.92 15.67
CA ARG A 367 -6.28 24.86 14.31
C ARG A 367 -5.16 25.88 14.11
N GLU A 368 -5.35 27.15 14.48
CA GLU A 368 -4.28 28.17 14.38
C GLU A 368 -3.00 27.77 15.14
N LYS A 369 -3.14 27.12 16.31
CA LYS A 369 -2.00 26.63 17.11
C LYS A 369 -1.30 25.45 16.43
N VAL A 370 -2.06 24.51 15.88
CA VAL A 370 -1.54 23.36 15.12
C VAL A 370 -0.88 23.82 13.82
N GLU A 371 -1.49 24.77 13.10
CA GLU A 371 -1.01 25.32 11.83
C GLU A 371 0.33 26.04 12.03
N ARG A 372 0.46 26.92 13.04
CA ARG A 372 1.77 27.51 13.42
C ARG A 372 2.80 26.47 13.87
N SER A 373 2.37 25.45 14.62
CA SER A 373 3.29 24.38 15.05
C SER A 373 3.77 23.53 13.87
N PHE A 374 2.92 23.31 12.87
CA PHE A 374 3.22 22.60 11.64
C PHE A 374 4.14 23.43 10.73
N GLU A 375 3.91 24.73 10.58
CA GLU A 375 4.81 25.65 9.86
C GLU A 375 6.23 25.63 10.45
N LEU A 376 6.35 25.73 11.78
CA LEU A 376 7.64 25.64 12.49
C LEU A 376 8.34 24.29 12.28
N GLN A 377 7.60 23.19 12.34
CA GLN A 377 8.14 21.85 12.06
C GLN A 377 8.55 21.69 10.59
N GLN A 378 7.77 22.23 9.65
CA GLN A 378 8.05 22.19 8.22
C GLN A 378 9.28 23.05 7.88
N GLN A 379 9.46 24.21 8.52
CA GLN A 379 10.66 25.02 8.39
C GLN A 379 11.90 24.27 8.91
N ALA A 380 11.85 23.75 10.14
CA ALA A 380 12.96 22.99 10.72
C ALA A 380 13.33 21.76 9.88
N LEU A 381 12.34 21.11 9.27
CA LEU A 381 12.55 19.98 8.36
C LEU A 381 13.21 20.41 7.04
N ARG A 382 12.80 21.55 6.45
CA ARG A 382 13.43 22.13 5.23
C ARG A 382 14.88 22.53 5.46
N GLU A 383 15.19 23.15 6.61
CA GLU A 383 16.56 23.47 7.01
C GLU A 383 17.41 22.20 7.11
N ARG A 384 16.89 21.17 7.81
CA ARG A 384 17.59 19.88 7.96
C ARG A 384 17.80 19.13 6.63
N PHE A 385 16.83 19.18 5.71
CA PHE A 385 17.00 18.64 4.35
C PHE A 385 18.06 19.42 3.55
N THR A 386 18.14 20.73 3.73
CA THR A 386 19.14 21.57 3.06
C THR A 386 20.55 21.22 3.53
N ASP A 387 20.73 20.96 4.82
CA ASP A 387 22.03 20.53 5.38
C ASP A 387 22.40 19.10 4.95
N LEU A 388 21.45 18.16 4.96
CA LEU A 388 21.65 16.81 4.43
C LEU A 388 22.00 16.81 2.94
N ALA A 389 21.41 17.70 2.14
CA ALA A 389 21.76 17.85 0.73
C ALA A 389 23.21 18.35 0.55
N ARG A 390 23.64 19.36 1.31
CA ARG A 390 25.03 19.85 1.33
C ARG A 390 26.01 18.77 1.77
N GLU A 391 25.65 17.96 2.77
CA GLU A 391 26.48 16.85 3.24
C GLU A 391 26.59 15.74 2.18
N SER A 392 25.48 15.37 1.54
CA SER A 392 25.48 14.40 0.44
C SER A 392 26.31 14.87 -0.76
N GLU A 393 26.26 16.16 -1.11
CA GLU A 393 27.08 16.75 -2.17
C GLU A 393 28.58 16.71 -1.84
N ARG A 394 28.95 17.05 -0.59
CA ARG A 394 30.34 16.92 -0.11
C ARG A 394 30.83 15.48 -0.19
N LEU A 395 30.06 14.52 0.33
CA LEU A 395 30.41 13.09 0.31
C LEU A 395 30.54 12.55 -1.13
N ARG A 396 29.70 12.99 -2.07
CA ARG A 396 29.84 12.66 -3.50
C ARG A 396 31.12 13.24 -4.10
N ALA A 397 31.47 14.49 -3.77
CA ALA A 397 32.70 15.11 -4.22
C ALA A 397 33.96 14.44 -3.64
N ASP A 398 33.91 14.01 -2.37
CA ASP A 398 35.00 13.24 -1.75
C ASP A 398 35.15 11.85 -2.37
N LEU A 399 34.05 11.12 -2.57
CA LEU A 399 34.07 9.81 -3.24
C LEU A 399 34.60 9.92 -4.67
N ALA A 400 34.22 10.94 -5.43
CA ALA A 400 34.74 11.18 -6.78
C ALA A 400 36.26 11.48 -6.77
N ARG A 401 36.75 12.25 -5.79
CA ARG A 401 38.18 12.50 -5.59
C ARG A 401 38.96 11.24 -5.22
N GLU A 402 38.38 10.37 -4.40
CA GLU A 402 38.99 9.09 -4.03
C GLU A 402 39.04 8.13 -5.23
N GLN A 403 37.93 7.99 -5.96
CA GLN A 403 37.84 7.17 -7.17
C GLN A 403 38.88 7.59 -8.23
N GLU A 404 39.06 8.89 -8.48
CA GLU A 404 40.04 9.34 -9.47
C GLU A 404 41.48 9.06 -9.01
N ARG A 405 41.81 9.26 -7.72
CA ARG A 405 43.13 8.87 -7.16
C ARG A 405 43.39 7.37 -7.31
N THR A 406 42.41 6.53 -7.02
CA THR A 406 42.52 5.08 -7.22
C THR A 406 42.70 4.74 -8.70
N ARG A 407 42.00 5.44 -9.60
CA ARG A 407 42.12 5.25 -11.05
C ARG A 407 43.52 5.65 -11.57
N GLU A 408 44.05 6.78 -11.12
CA GLU A 408 45.40 7.23 -11.43
C GLU A 408 46.46 6.22 -10.95
N GLN A 409 46.33 5.72 -9.72
CA GLN A 409 47.24 4.70 -9.17
C GLN A 409 47.20 3.40 -9.99
N LEU A 410 46.00 2.90 -10.31
CA LEU A 410 45.85 1.68 -11.13
C LEU A 410 46.45 1.84 -12.54
N VAL A 411 46.38 3.03 -13.13
CA VAL A 411 47.02 3.32 -14.43
C VAL A 411 48.55 3.32 -14.31
N GLN A 412 49.10 3.88 -13.23
CA GLN A 412 50.55 3.84 -12.96
C GLN A 412 51.05 2.41 -12.74
N ASP A 413 50.33 1.63 -11.92
CA ASP A 413 50.66 0.23 -11.62
C ASP A 413 50.60 -0.64 -12.88
N ALA A 414 49.55 -0.48 -13.70
CA ALA A 414 49.43 -1.18 -14.99
C ALA A 414 50.56 -0.82 -15.96
N SER A 415 50.98 0.45 -16.01
CA SER A 415 52.13 0.88 -16.81
C SER A 415 53.44 0.24 -16.32
N SER A 416 53.68 0.20 -15.00
CA SER A 416 54.85 -0.47 -14.41
C SER A 416 54.87 -1.97 -14.68
N LEU A 417 53.71 -2.65 -14.59
CA LEU A 417 53.58 -4.07 -14.91
C LEU A 417 53.83 -4.34 -16.40
N SER A 418 53.33 -3.50 -17.29
CA SER A 418 53.58 -3.60 -18.74
C SER A 418 55.08 -3.48 -19.07
N GLN A 419 55.78 -2.50 -18.48
CA GLN A 419 57.23 -2.36 -18.62
C GLN A 419 58.01 -3.58 -18.11
N LYS A 420 57.60 -4.13 -16.95
CA LYS A 420 58.20 -5.37 -16.41
C LYS A 420 57.97 -6.58 -17.32
N SER A 421 56.76 -6.72 -17.88
CA SER A 421 56.47 -7.79 -18.85
C SER A 421 57.35 -7.68 -20.08
N ALA A 422 57.45 -6.49 -20.69
CA ALA A 422 58.29 -6.27 -21.86
C ALA A 422 59.78 -6.56 -21.59
N SER A 423 60.28 -6.26 -20.39
CA SER A 423 61.64 -6.61 -19.96
C SER A 423 61.83 -8.13 -19.85
N LEU A 424 60.88 -8.84 -19.24
CA LEU A 424 60.92 -10.30 -19.11
C LEU A 424 60.80 -11.00 -20.47
N ASP A 425 59.96 -10.50 -21.37
CA ASP A 425 59.84 -11.01 -22.74
C ASP A 425 61.14 -10.84 -23.54
N ALA A 426 61.84 -9.71 -23.35
CA ALA A 426 63.14 -9.47 -23.97
C ALA A 426 64.23 -10.43 -23.43
N GLU A 427 64.26 -10.66 -22.12
CA GLU A 427 65.18 -11.60 -21.45
C GLU A 427 64.90 -13.04 -21.87
N MET A 428 63.64 -13.47 -21.85
CA MET A 428 63.21 -14.77 -22.37
C MET A 428 63.54 -14.94 -23.86
N GLY A 429 63.46 -13.85 -24.65
CA GLY A 429 63.91 -13.82 -26.03
C GLY A 429 65.42 -14.00 -26.19
N HIS A 430 66.23 -13.47 -25.26
CA HIS A 430 67.68 -13.68 -25.22
C HIS A 430 68.03 -15.14 -24.90
N LEU A 431 67.49 -15.65 -23.78
CA LEU A 431 67.72 -17.03 -23.33
C LEU A 431 67.29 -18.06 -24.39
N ARG A 432 66.21 -17.81 -25.12
CA ARG A 432 65.78 -18.65 -26.26
C ARG A 432 66.81 -18.65 -27.40
N ARG A 433 67.42 -17.51 -27.74
CA ARG A 433 68.48 -17.45 -28.77
C ARG A 433 69.73 -18.19 -28.32
N GLU A 434 70.19 -17.97 -27.09
CA GLU A 434 71.33 -18.69 -26.53
C GLU A 434 71.09 -20.21 -26.50
N ALA A 435 69.90 -20.66 -26.10
CA ALA A 435 69.55 -22.08 -26.11
C ALA A 435 69.58 -22.69 -27.53
N ILE A 436 69.16 -21.95 -28.55
CA ILE A 436 69.25 -22.37 -29.96
C ILE A 436 70.71 -22.46 -30.40
N GLU A 437 71.54 -21.45 -30.10
CA GLU A 437 72.98 -21.49 -30.42
C GLU A 437 73.71 -22.63 -29.73
N GLN A 438 73.48 -22.85 -28.43
CA GLN A 438 74.09 -23.94 -27.68
C GLN A 438 73.67 -25.31 -28.24
N ARG A 439 72.40 -25.45 -28.64
CA ARG A 439 71.92 -26.65 -29.33
C ARG A 439 72.63 -26.86 -30.68
N GLN A 440 72.75 -25.84 -31.51
CA GLN A 440 73.48 -25.93 -32.79
C GLN A 440 74.97 -26.27 -32.60
N ARG A 441 75.62 -25.71 -31.58
CA ARG A 441 76.99 -26.07 -31.20
C ARG A 441 77.08 -27.52 -30.75
N ALA A 442 76.14 -28.01 -29.95
CA ALA A 442 76.09 -29.41 -29.52
C ALA A 442 75.83 -30.38 -30.69
N GLU A 443 74.93 -30.03 -31.61
CA GLU A 443 74.66 -30.81 -32.84
C GLU A 443 75.89 -30.85 -33.76
N THR A 444 76.62 -29.72 -33.90
CA THR A 444 77.89 -29.66 -34.64
C THR A 444 78.97 -30.51 -33.98
N LEU A 445 79.18 -30.36 -32.67
CA LEU A 445 80.16 -31.14 -31.90
C LEU A 445 79.84 -32.64 -31.95
N HIS A 446 78.56 -33.02 -31.94
CA HIS A 446 78.13 -34.41 -32.09
C HIS A 446 78.44 -34.93 -33.51
N HIS A 447 78.23 -34.12 -34.55
CA HIS A 447 78.62 -34.46 -35.92
C HIS A 447 80.13 -34.65 -36.06
N ASP A 448 80.92 -33.72 -35.53
CA ASP A 448 82.39 -33.78 -35.53
C ASP A 448 82.92 -34.99 -34.75
N LEU A 449 82.34 -35.29 -33.58
CA LEU A 449 82.67 -36.48 -32.79
C LEU A 449 82.39 -37.75 -33.59
N ASN A 450 81.24 -37.84 -34.28
CA ASN A 450 80.91 -38.97 -35.15
C ASN A 450 81.86 -39.07 -36.36
N ALA A 451 82.31 -37.96 -36.94
CA ALA A 451 83.31 -37.92 -38.00
C ALA A 451 84.70 -38.37 -37.52
N VAL A 452 85.10 -37.99 -36.30
CA VAL A 452 86.32 -38.47 -35.64
C VAL A 452 86.22 -39.96 -35.34
N LEU A 453 85.11 -40.44 -34.79
CA LEU A 453 84.89 -41.87 -34.48
C LEU A 453 84.88 -42.74 -35.74
N THR A 454 84.23 -42.30 -36.81
CA THR A 454 84.23 -43.02 -38.10
C THR A 454 85.61 -43.00 -38.78
N SER A 455 86.34 -41.88 -38.74
CA SER A 455 87.69 -41.80 -39.32
C SER A 455 88.76 -42.53 -38.50
N THR A 456 88.67 -42.54 -37.17
CA THR A 456 89.55 -43.35 -36.31
C THR A 456 89.22 -44.84 -36.39
N SER A 457 87.95 -45.22 -36.51
CA SER A 457 87.54 -46.59 -36.87
C SER A 457 88.17 -47.02 -38.21
N TRP A 458 88.20 -46.13 -39.21
CA TRP A 458 88.92 -46.38 -40.48
C TRP A 458 90.44 -46.48 -40.32
N ARG A 459 91.06 -45.62 -39.49
CA ARG A 459 92.51 -45.63 -39.25
C ARG A 459 93.00 -46.79 -38.38
N LEU A 460 92.18 -47.31 -37.47
CA LEU A 460 92.49 -48.50 -36.65
C LEU A 460 92.19 -49.80 -37.41
N SER A 461 91.12 -49.85 -38.20
CA SER A 461 90.78 -51.03 -38.97
C SER A 461 91.73 -51.31 -40.14
N ARG A 462 92.42 -50.31 -40.70
CA ARG A 462 93.41 -50.51 -41.78
C ARG A 462 94.65 -51.31 -41.36
N PRO A 463 95.37 -50.95 -40.27
CA PRO A 463 96.46 -51.75 -39.72
C PRO A 463 95.99 -53.12 -39.23
N LEU A 464 94.83 -53.21 -38.57
CA LEU A 464 94.30 -54.50 -38.12
C LEU A 464 93.93 -55.42 -39.28
N ARG A 465 93.36 -54.91 -40.38
CA ARG A 465 93.15 -55.70 -41.61
C ARG A 465 94.46 -56.12 -42.26
N SER A 466 95.50 -55.28 -42.31
CA SER A 466 96.79 -55.68 -42.89
C SER A 466 97.52 -56.71 -42.02
N ILE A 467 97.37 -56.64 -40.69
CA ILE A 467 97.86 -57.65 -39.73
C ILE A 467 97.10 -58.97 -39.89
N ILE A 468 95.76 -58.95 -39.99
CA ILE A 468 94.93 -60.15 -40.20
C ILE A 468 95.19 -60.81 -41.56
N VAL A 469 95.44 -60.02 -42.60
CA VAL A 469 95.84 -60.55 -43.91
C VAL A 469 97.24 -61.16 -43.84
N ARG A 470 98.24 -60.47 -43.26
CA ARG A 470 99.60 -61.02 -43.12
C ARG A 470 99.67 -62.26 -42.22
N SER A 471 98.89 -62.33 -41.15
CA SER A 471 98.85 -63.52 -40.28
C SER A 471 98.19 -64.71 -40.99
N ARG A 472 97.17 -64.49 -41.83
CA ARG A 472 96.61 -65.54 -42.70
C ARG A 472 97.58 -66.04 -43.77
N THR A 473 98.47 -65.21 -44.29
CA THR A 473 99.52 -65.67 -45.23
C THR A 473 100.61 -66.47 -44.51
N LEU A 474 101.05 -66.01 -43.32
CA LEU A 474 102.06 -66.72 -42.51
C LEU A 474 101.55 -68.07 -41.97
N LEU A 475 100.26 -68.19 -41.64
CA LEU A 475 99.63 -69.44 -41.17
C LEU A 475 99.20 -70.40 -42.30
N ARG A 476 99.50 -70.09 -43.57
CA ARG A 476 99.33 -71.01 -44.72
C ARG A 476 100.66 -71.40 -45.39
N GLY A 477 101.80 -71.03 -44.80
CA GLY A 477 103.13 -71.48 -45.23
C GLY A 477 103.62 -72.77 -44.53
N SER A 478 102.73 -73.53 -43.89
CA SER A 478 103.10 -74.65 -43.02
C SER A 478 102.13 -75.84 -43.08
N ARG A 479 101.92 -76.39 -44.28
CA ARG A 479 101.76 -77.82 -44.57
C ARG A 479 101.76 -78.08 -46.08
#